data_AF-A0A6J7JXM2-F1
#
_entry.id   AF-A0A6J7JXM2-F1
#
_cell.length_a   1.000
_cell.length_b   1.000
_cell.length_c   1.000
_cell.angle_alpha   90.00
_cell.angle_beta   90.00
_cell.angle_gamma   90.00
#
_symmetry.space_group_name_H-M   'P 1'
#
loop_
_entity.id
_entity.type
_entity.pdbx_description
1 polymer ?
#
loop_
_entity_poly.entity_id
_entity_poly.type
_entity_poly.pdbx_seq_one_letter_code
_entity_poly.pdbx_strand_id
1 'polypeptide(L)' 'MLYIQPDECVDCGACEPVCPVEAIYYEDDVPSQWKDFSKVNTEFFVELGSPGGAAKVGLTNSDHAAVVALPPKE' A
#
# COMPACT_ATOMS: atom_id res chain seq x y z
N MET A 1 1.77 -4.01 7.84
CA MET A 1 1.44 -2.83 6.99
C MET A 1 0.29 -3.19 6.05
N LEU A 2 -0.40 -2.21 5.45
CA LEU A 2 -1.34 -2.45 4.34
C LEU A 2 -0.75 -1.83 3.06
N TYR A 3 -0.91 -2.51 1.93
CA TYR A 3 -0.44 -2.09 0.61
C TYR A 3 -1.58 -2.16 -0.39
N ILE A 4 -1.64 -1.20 -1.33
CA ILE A 4 -2.63 -1.16 -2.41
C ILE A 4 -1.98 -1.69 -3.68
N GLN A 5 -2.58 -2.71 -4.31
CA GLN A 5 -2.10 -3.28 -5.57
C GLN A 5 -2.48 -2.32 -6.70
N PRO A 6 -1.52 -1.78 -7.47
CA PRO A 6 -1.79 -0.69 -8.43
C PRO A 6 -2.56 -1.13 -9.69
N ASP A 7 -2.36 -2.35 -10.17
CA ASP A 7 -3.05 -2.91 -11.35
C ASP A 7 -4.49 -3.38 -11.06
N GLU A 8 -4.82 -3.67 -9.80
CA GLU A 8 -6.15 -4.08 -9.33
C GLU A 8 -6.96 -2.89 -8.81
N CYS A 9 -6.31 -1.79 -8.44
CA CYS A 9 -6.98 -0.56 -8.05
C CYS A 9 -7.69 0.05 -9.26
N VAL A 10 -8.95 0.45 -9.07
CA VAL A 10 -9.79 1.05 -10.12
C VAL A 10 -10.27 2.44 -9.72
N ASP A 11 -9.55 3.10 -8.82
CA ASP A 11 -9.83 4.46 -8.35
C ASP A 11 -11.26 4.67 -7.82
N CYS A 12 -11.80 3.68 -7.10
CA CYS A 12 -13.15 3.78 -6.55
C CYS A 12 -13.27 4.75 -5.37
N GLY A 13 -12.14 5.10 -4.73
CA GLY A 13 -12.06 6.09 -3.66
C GLY A 13 -12.67 5.70 -2.31
N ALA A 14 -13.26 4.51 -2.17
CA ALA A 14 -13.99 4.15 -0.95
C ALA A 14 -13.08 3.96 0.28
N CYS A 15 -11.79 3.68 0.07
CA CYS A 15 -10.83 3.44 1.15
C CYS A 15 -10.24 4.73 1.75
N GLU A 16 -10.12 5.81 0.97
CA GLU A 16 -9.52 7.07 1.40
C GLU A 16 -10.25 7.74 2.58
N PRO A 17 -11.59 7.98 2.53
CA PRO A 17 -12.26 8.78 3.55
C PRO A 17 -12.50 8.00 4.86
N VAL A 18 -12.29 6.68 4.86
CA VAL A 18 -12.50 5.83 6.03
C VAL A 18 -11.22 5.58 6.83
N CYS A 19 -10.06 5.99 6.31
CA CYS A 19 -8.79 5.82 7.01
C CYS A 19 -8.69 6.80 8.19
N PRO A 20 -8.71 6.35 9.45
CA PRO A 20 -8.76 7.24 10.61
C PRO A 20 -7.47 8.05 10.84
N VAL A 21 -6.40 7.69 10.12
CA VAL A 21 -5.07 8.31 10.21
C VAL A 21 -4.63 8.91 8.87
N GLU A 22 -5.56 9.03 7.91
CA GLU A 22 -5.34 9.71 6.63
C GLU A 22 -4.10 9.19 5.87
N ALA A 23 -3.90 7.86 5.84
CA ALA A 23 -2.73 7.24 5.23
C ALA A 23 -2.88 6.94 3.72
N ILE A 24 -4.07 7.15 3.15
CA ILE A 24 -4.42 6.78 1.78
C ILE A 24 -4.60 8.05 0.97
N TYR A 25 -3.96 8.11 -0.19
CA TYR A 25 -4.01 9.23 -1.12
C TYR A 25 -4.19 8.66 -2.54
N TYR A 26 -4.80 9.42 -3.44
CA TYR A 26 -4.65 9.18 -4.87
C TYR A 26 -3.19 9.38 -5.27
N GLU A 27 -2.74 8.72 -6.34
CA GLU A 27 -1.34 8.74 -6.76
C GLU A 27 -0.80 10.17 -6.97
N ASP A 28 -1.62 11.04 -7.55
CA ASP A 28 -1.27 12.45 -7.82
C ASP A 28 -1.26 13.33 -6.55
N ASP A 29 -1.94 12.89 -5.50
CA ASP A 29 -2.13 13.65 -4.25
C ASP A 29 -1.17 13.22 -3.14
N VAL A 30 -0.28 12.25 -3.39
CA VAL A 30 0.69 11.78 -2.40
C VAL A 30 1.61 12.95 -1.99
N PRO A 31 1.66 13.31 -0.69
CA PRO A 31 2.54 14.37 -0.21
C PRO A 31 4.00 14.12 -0.56
N SER A 32 4.74 15.18 -0.88
CA SER A 32 6.14 15.10 -1.35
C SER A 32 7.05 14.24 -0.47
N GLN A 33 6.89 14.31 0.85
CA GLN A 33 7.66 13.55 1.83
C GLN A 33 7.39 12.03 1.80
N TRP A 34 6.33 11.60 1.14
CA TRP A 34 5.88 10.20 1.07
C TRP A 34 5.78 9.67 -0.35
N LYS A 35 6.27 10.41 -1.37
CA LYS A 35 6.19 9.96 -2.77
C LYS A 35 6.80 8.58 -3.04
N ASP A 36 7.81 8.20 -2.27
CA ASP A 36 8.44 6.87 -2.41
C ASP A 36 7.47 5.72 -2.06
N PHE A 37 6.39 5.99 -1.31
CA PHE A 37 5.44 4.94 -0.92
C PHE A 37 4.61 4.40 -2.10
N SER A 38 4.45 5.16 -3.19
CA SER A 38 3.82 4.62 -4.42
C SER A 38 4.65 3.46 -5.00
N LYS A 39 5.98 3.62 -4.99
CA LYS A 39 6.91 2.55 -5.40
C LYS A 39 6.87 1.38 -4.42
N VAL A 40 6.86 1.65 -3.12
CA VAL A 40 6.75 0.62 -2.07
C VAL A 40 5.49 -0.23 -2.23
N ASN A 41 4.34 0.38 -2.53
CA ASN A 41 3.09 -0.33 -2.81
C ASN A 41 3.24 -1.25 -4.00
N THR A 42 3.83 -0.77 -5.09
CA THR A 42 4.05 -1.57 -6.31
C THR A 42 5.01 -2.74 -6.05
N GLU A 43 6.16 -2.47 -5.43
CA GLU A 43 7.22 -3.46 -5.21
C GLU A 43 6.83 -4.57 -4.23
N PHE A 44 5.90 -4.33 -3.31
CA PHE A 44 5.34 -5.36 -2.44
C PHE A 44 4.73 -6.53 -3.23
N PHE A 45 4.21 -6.28 -4.43
CA PHE A 45 3.52 -7.28 -5.24
C PHE A 45 4.41 -7.93 -6.32
N VAL A 46 5.73 -7.69 -6.35
CA VAL A 46 6.61 -8.30 -7.36
C VAL A 46 6.55 -9.83 -7.35
N GLU A 47 6.56 -10.44 -6.17
CA GLU A 47 6.48 -11.91 -6.03
C GLU A 47 5.03 -12.42 -5.99
N LEU A 48 4.08 -11.62 -5.48
CA LEU A 48 2.67 -12.01 -5.38
C LEU A 48 1.90 -11.83 -6.70
N GLY A 49 2.37 -10.94 -7.58
CA GLY A 49 1.67 -10.51 -8.78
C GLY A 49 0.33 -9.83 -8.48
N SER A 50 -0.69 -10.17 -9.27
CA SER A 50 -2.07 -9.70 -9.12
C SER A 50 -2.98 -10.88 -8.71
N PRO A 51 -3.15 -11.12 -7.39
CA PRO A 51 -3.92 -12.27 -6.89
C PRO A 51 -5.45 -12.15 -7.07
N GLY A 52 -5.96 -10.99 -7.45
CA GLY A 52 -7.40 -10.75 -7.62
C GLY A 52 -8.16 -10.78 -6.30
N GLY A 53 -7.61 -10.08 -5.29
CA GLY A 53 -8.23 -9.90 -3.97
C GLY A 53 -7.44 -10.48 -2.78
N ALA A 54 -7.18 -9.61 -1.80
CA ALA A 54 -6.39 -9.91 -0.61
C ALA A 54 -6.96 -11.03 0.29
N ALA A 55 -8.30 -11.24 0.30
CA ALA A 55 -8.95 -12.23 1.16
C ALA A 55 -8.49 -13.68 0.91
N LYS A 56 -8.03 -14.00 -0.30
CA LYS A 56 -7.52 -15.34 -0.65
C LYS A 56 -6.06 -15.56 -0.23
N VAL A 57 -5.30 -14.46 -0.14
CA VAL A 57 -3.85 -14.48 0.14
C VAL A 57 -3.60 -14.40 1.64
N GLY A 58 -4.31 -13.50 2.34
CA GLY A 58 -4.09 -13.25 3.76
C GLY A 58 -2.77 -12.50 4.03
N LEU A 59 -2.25 -12.65 5.24
CA LEU A 59 -0.99 -12.02 5.68
C LEU A 59 0.22 -12.81 5.14
N THR A 60 1.15 -12.12 4.48
CA THR A 60 2.29 -12.77 3.77
C THR A 60 3.66 -12.57 4.42
N ASN A 61 3.76 -11.82 5.53
CA ASN A 61 5.03 -11.48 6.21
C ASN A 61 6.14 -10.99 5.26
N SER A 62 5.76 -10.34 4.16
CA SER A 62 6.65 -9.92 3.07
C SER A 62 6.69 -8.40 2.93
N ASP A 63 6.69 -7.69 4.07
CA ASP A 63 6.75 -6.23 4.08
C ASP A 63 7.96 -5.73 3.27
N HIS A 64 7.75 -4.65 2.52
CA HIS A 64 8.81 -4.05 1.72
C HIS A 64 9.98 -3.57 2.59
N ALA A 65 11.22 -3.67 2.11
CA ALA A 65 12.42 -3.37 2.89
C ALA A 65 12.41 -1.95 3.51
N ALA A 66 11.87 -0.96 2.77
CA ALA A 66 11.72 0.40 3.29
C ALA A 66 10.79 0.48 4.51
N VAL A 67 9.76 -0.37 4.57
CA VAL A 67 8.83 -0.44 5.70
C VAL A 67 9.46 -1.18 6.87
N VAL A 68 10.18 -2.27 6.62
CA VAL A 68 10.90 -3.03 7.66
C VAL A 68 11.95 -2.17 8.36
N ALA A 69 12.57 -1.23 7.64
CA ALA A 69 13.58 -0.34 8.18
C ALA A 69 13.02 0.82 9.03
N LEU A 70 11.69 1.03 9.05
CA LEU A 70 11.10 2.12 9.83
C LEU A 70 11.22 1.84 11.33
N PRO A 71 11.47 2.88 12.14
CA PRO A 71 11.38 2.73 13.58
C PRO A 71 9.94 2.35 13.98
N PRO A 72 9.76 1.58 15.06
CA PRO A 72 8.44 1.32 15.61
C PRO A 72 7.72 2.64 15.88
N LYS A 73 6.47 2.76 15.41
CA LYS A 73 5.59 3.85 15.80
C LYS A 73 4.93 3.48 17.13
N GLU A 74 4.96 4.40 18.09
CA GLU A 74 4.28 4.27 19.39
C GLU A 74 2.76 4.34 19.26
#